data_AF-A0A3U0D6Q1-F1
#
_entry.id   AF-A0A3U0D6Q1-F1
#
_cell.length_a   1.000
_cell.length_b   1.000
_cell.length_c   1.000
_cell.angle_alpha   90.00
_cell.angle_beta   90.00
_cell.angle_gamma   90.00
#
_symmetry.space_group_name_H-M   'P 1'
#
loop_
_entity.id
_entity.type
_entity.pdbx_description
1 polymer ?
#
loop_
_entity_poly.entity_id
_entity_poly.type
_entity_poly.pdbx_seq_one_letter_code
_entity_poly.pdbx_strand_id
1 'polypeptide(L)'
;MSKSFNIFFALLITPTVSMADCNTDSSFCYHTKLGILDQITRSKSGDNYSYLTLNGVNIYKAKTDYMSFIDDDMGFFKNNKYFTTKTVITYTLNERCLDKIEYQGFCSISVVLDFSGDKPIISNGFIPNSGNSVIDWVSWGKANAIIVFEDGSKFKYMNGHVERVIK
;
A
#
# COMPACT_ATOMS: atom_id res chain seq x y z
N MET A 1 43.83 -25.40 -44.39
CA MET A 1 42.95 -24.21 -44.35
C MET A 1 41.54 -24.63 -44.69
N SER A 2 40.62 -24.58 -43.73
CA SER A 2 39.18 -24.54 -43.96
C SER A 2 38.60 -23.71 -42.82
N LYS A 3 38.30 -22.46 -43.12
CA LYS A 3 37.54 -21.54 -42.26
C LYS A 3 36.06 -21.86 -42.46
N SER A 4 35.28 -21.88 -41.38
CA SER A 4 33.82 -21.62 -41.30
C SER A 4 33.27 -22.38 -40.08
N PHE A 5 32.39 -21.88 -39.22
CA PHE A 5 31.77 -20.57 -39.02
C PHE A 5 31.25 -20.65 -37.57
N ASN A 6 31.75 -19.81 -36.67
CA ASN A 6 31.23 -19.72 -35.30
C ASN A 6 29.85 -19.05 -35.36
N ILE A 7 28.78 -19.84 -35.34
CA ILE A 7 27.43 -19.32 -35.10
C ILE A 7 27.25 -19.23 -33.59
N PHE A 8 27.56 -18.07 -33.04
CA PHE A 8 27.13 -17.67 -31.71
C PHE A 8 25.59 -17.60 -31.71
N PHE A 9 24.95 -18.67 -31.23
CA PHE A 9 23.54 -18.68 -30.87
C PHE A 9 23.39 -17.93 -29.55
N ALA A 10 23.54 -16.60 -29.59
CA ALA A 10 23.16 -15.74 -28.48
C ALA A 10 21.63 -15.69 -28.46
N LEU A 11 21.02 -16.66 -27.76
CA LEU A 11 19.63 -16.60 -27.34
C LEU A 11 19.44 -15.32 -26.53
N LEU A 12 18.90 -14.30 -27.19
CA LEU A 12 18.33 -13.12 -26.57
C LEU A 12 17.14 -13.60 -25.73
N ILE A 13 17.41 -14.00 -24.49
CA ILE A 13 16.39 -14.16 -23.47
C ILE A 13 15.99 -12.74 -23.07
N THR A 14 15.19 -12.08 -23.89
CA THR A 14 14.50 -10.87 -23.42
C THR A 14 13.52 -11.36 -22.36
N PRO A 15 13.63 -10.96 -21.09
CA PRO A 15 12.57 -11.24 -20.13
C PRO A 15 11.31 -10.59 -20.69
N THR A 16 10.36 -11.41 -21.12
CA THR A 16 9.00 -10.96 -21.32
C THR A 16 8.50 -10.55 -19.94
N VAL A 17 8.59 -9.26 -19.64
CA VAL A 17 7.86 -8.66 -18.52
C VAL A 17 6.39 -8.72 -18.88
N SER A 18 5.80 -9.90 -18.71
CA SER A 18 4.37 -10.03 -18.53
C SER A 18 4.07 -9.23 -17.26
N MET A 19 3.48 -8.05 -17.43
CA MET A 19 2.78 -7.43 -16.32
C MET A 19 1.70 -8.44 -15.95
N ALA A 20 1.92 -9.16 -14.84
CA ALA A 20 0.87 -9.99 -14.29
C ALA A 20 -0.39 -9.10 -14.18
N ASP A 21 -1.54 -9.67 -14.53
CA ASP A 21 -2.79 -8.95 -14.38
C ASP A 21 -3.39 -9.25 -13.02
N CYS A 22 -4.18 -8.33 -12.51
CA CYS A 22 -4.87 -8.54 -11.25
C CYS A 22 -5.79 -9.75 -11.41
N ASN A 23 -5.61 -10.75 -10.53
CA ASN A 23 -6.57 -11.85 -10.49
C ASN A 23 -7.90 -11.28 -9.99
N THR A 24 -8.96 -11.47 -10.77
CA THR A 24 -10.33 -11.06 -10.43
C THR A 24 -10.83 -11.69 -9.13
N ASP A 25 -10.22 -12.80 -8.68
CA ASP A 25 -10.54 -13.45 -7.40
C ASP A 25 -9.82 -12.81 -6.19
N SER A 26 -8.89 -11.88 -6.43
CA SER A 26 -8.24 -11.09 -5.39
C SER A 26 -9.07 -9.84 -5.11
N SER A 27 -9.76 -9.84 -3.96
CA SER A 27 -10.57 -8.70 -3.50
C SER A 27 -9.77 -7.40 -3.29
N PHE A 28 -8.43 -7.47 -3.34
CA PHE A 28 -7.53 -6.36 -3.02
C PHE A 28 -6.31 -6.40 -3.94
N CYS A 29 -6.54 -6.12 -5.23
CA CYS A 29 -5.48 -6.05 -6.23
C CYS A 29 -5.47 -4.68 -6.92
N TYR A 30 -4.37 -3.96 -6.76
CA TYR A 30 -4.17 -2.61 -7.29
C TYR A 30 -3.02 -2.60 -8.28
N HIS A 31 -3.23 -1.93 -9.40
CA HIS A 31 -2.14 -1.63 -10.32
C HIS A 31 -1.43 -0.37 -9.85
N THR A 32 -0.11 -0.46 -9.72
CA THR A 32 0.75 0.68 -9.39
C THR A 32 1.79 0.88 -10.49
N LYS A 33 2.46 2.03 -10.50
CA LYS A 33 3.62 2.27 -11.39
C LYS A 33 4.72 1.19 -11.20
N LEU A 34 4.83 0.63 -9.99
CA LEU A 34 5.87 -0.32 -9.62
C LEU A 34 5.45 -1.79 -9.81
N GLY A 35 4.22 -2.03 -10.26
CA GLY A 35 3.67 -3.37 -10.48
C GLY A 35 2.37 -3.60 -9.73
N ILE A 36 2.04 -4.86 -9.46
CA ILE A 36 0.80 -5.21 -8.76
C ILE A 36 1.00 -5.17 -7.26
N LEU A 37 0.15 -4.43 -6.57
CA LEU A 37 -0.02 -4.48 -5.14
C LEU A 37 -1.18 -5.42 -4.80
N ASP A 38 -0.90 -6.46 -4.03
CA ASP A 38 -1.87 -7.46 -3.59
C ASP A 38 -1.90 -7.58 -2.07
N GLN A 39 -3.04 -8.02 -1.53
CA GLN A 39 -3.16 -8.41 -0.14
C GLN A 39 -3.30 -9.91 0.05
N ILE A 40 -2.55 -10.46 1.00
CA ILE A 40 -2.77 -11.79 1.57
C ILE A 40 -3.39 -11.59 2.95
N THR A 41 -4.67 -11.95 3.09
CA THR A 41 -5.38 -11.86 4.39
C THR A 41 -4.86 -12.91 5.37
N ARG A 42 -5.11 -12.69 6.67
CA ARG A 42 -4.76 -13.66 7.74
C ARG A 42 -5.25 -15.08 7.45
N SER A 43 -6.47 -15.20 6.93
CA SER A 43 -7.05 -16.51 6.59
C SER A 43 -6.28 -17.23 5.47
N LYS A 44 -5.64 -16.50 4.57
CA LYS A 44 -4.87 -17.05 3.44
C LYS A 44 -3.39 -17.24 3.78
N SER A 45 -2.82 -16.43 4.67
CA SER A 45 -1.39 -16.50 5.02
C SER A 45 -1.04 -17.76 5.81
N GLY A 46 -2.00 -18.35 6.53
CA GLY A 46 -1.75 -19.49 7.41
C GLY A 46 -1.03 -19.10 8.71
N ASP A 47 -0.92 -17.80 9.01
CA ASP A 47 -0.37 -17.26 10.25
C ASP A 47 -1.28 -16.17 10.83
N ASN A 48 -0.82 -15.46 11.87
CA ASN A 48 -1.60 -14.41 12.53
C ASN A 48 -1.51 -13.03 11.86
N TYR A 49 -1.04 -12.95 10.61
CA TYR A 49 -0.75 -11.68 9.93
C TYR A 49 -1.45 -11.57 8.58
N SER A 50 -1.84 -10.36 8.22
CA SER A 50 -2.13 -9.98 6.85
C SER A 50 -0.91 -9.27 6.24
N TYR A 51 -0.71 -9.46 4.95
CA TYR A 51 0.45 -8.99 4.20
C TYR A 51 0.04 -8.15 3.00
N LEU A 52 0.80 -7.10 2.71
CA LEU A 52 0.82 -6.46 1.40
C LEU A 52 2.05 -6.93 0.63
N THR A 53 1.82 -7.31 -0.62
CA THR A 53 2.89 -7.74 -1.52
C THR A 53 2.92 -6.88 -2.77
N LEU A 54 4.11 -6.52 -3.24
CA LEU A 54 4.33 -5.83 -4.50
C LEU A 54 5.05 -6.80 -5.46
N ASN A 55 4.39 -7.17 -6.55
CA ASN A 55 4.84 -8.25 -7.46
C ASN A 55 5.19 -9.55 -6.70
N GLY A 56 4.37 -9.91 -5.70
CA GLY A 56 4.58 -11.09 -4.86
C GLY A 56 5.65 -10.93 -3.76
N VAL A 57 6.36 -9.80 -3.70
CA VAL A 57 7.34 -9.52 -2.63
C VAL A 57 6.65 -8.80 -1.48
N ASN A 58 6.75 -9.32 -0.26
CA ASN A 58 6.19 -8.68 0.93
C ASN A 58 6.81 -7.29 1.18
N ILE A 59 5.96 -6.27 1.27
CA ILE A 59 6.36 -4.90 1.59
C ILE A 59 5.82 -4.42 2.94
N TYR A 60 4.74 -5.03 3.44
CA TYR A 60 4.11 -4.65 4.70
C TYR A 60 3.39 -5.83 5.34
N LYS A 61 3.40 -5.90 6.67
CA LYS A 61 2.61 -6.88 7.41
C LYS A 61 2.01 -6.29 8.68
N ALA A 62 0.82 -6.74 9.04
CA ALA A 62 0.14 -6.33 10.26
C ALA A 62 -0.59 -7.52 10.90
N LYS A 63 -0.64 -7.55 12.23
CA LYS A 63 -1.39 -8.55 13.00
C LYS A 63 -2.87 -8.18 13.02
N THR A 64 -3.54 -8.46 11.91
CA THR A 64 -4.93 -8.09 11.62
C THR A 64 -5.53 -9.08 10.62
N ASP A 65 -6.85 -9.10 10.52
CA ASP A 65 -7.58 -10.05 9.69
C ASP A 65 -7.53 -9.69 8.21
N TYR A 66 -7.58 -8.38 7.93
CA TYR A 66 -7.40 -7.77 6.62
C TYR A 66 -7.06 -6.27 6.77
N MET A 67 -6.61 -5.67 5.67
CA MET A 67 -6.35 -4.24 5.53
C MET A 67 -7.35 -3.65 4.51
N SER A 68 -7.96 -2.53 4.86
CA SER A 68 -8.86 -1.78 3.97
C SER A 68 -8.09 -0.68 3.27
N PHE A 69 -8.36 -0.46 1.99
CA PHE A 69 -7.86 0.69 1.25
C PHE A 69 -8.92 1.79 1.28
N ILE A 70 -8.50 3.05 1.28
CA ILE A 70 -9.42 4.17 1.08
C ILE A 70 -9.78 4.32 -0.39
N ASP A 71 -10.98 4.85 -0.65
CA ASP A 71 -11.43 5.17 -2.01
C ASP A 71 -10.81 6.47 -2.57
N ASP A 72 -10.27 7.33 -1.69
CA ASP A 72 -9.64 8.61 -2.04
C ASP A 72 -8.13 8.43 -2.32
N ASP A 73 -7.82 7.66 -3.36
CA ASP A 73 -6.44 7.39 -3.80
C ASP A 73 -5.98 8.34 -4.93
N MET A 74 -4.67 8.43 -5.16
CA MET A 74 -4.09 9.25 -6.22
C MET A 74 -3.45 8.37 -7.27
N GLY A 75 -3.76 8.59 -8.54
CA GLY A 75 -3.21 7.81 -9.64
C GLY A 75 -3.31 8.49 -11.00
N PHE A 76 -3.05 7.71 -12.05
CA PHE A 76 -3.21 8.15 -13.44
C PHE A 76 -3.75 7.01 -14.30
N PHE A 77 -4.43 7.36 -15.39
CA PHE A 77 -4.87 6.40 -16.39
C PHE A 77 -3.81 6.22 -17.47
N LYS A 78 -3.54 4.97 -17.84
CA LYS A 78 -2.75 4.59 -19.02
C LYS A 78 -3.38 3.38 -19.68
N ASN A 79 -3.65 3.46 -20.99
CA ASN A 79 -4.29 2.37 -21.75
C ASN A 79 -5.59 1.87 -21.09
N ASN A 80 -6.48 2.79 -20.69
CA ASN A 80 -7.75 2.51 -19.98
C ASN A 80 -7.60 1.79 -18.63
N LYS A 81 -6.39 1.76 -18.06
CA LYS A 81 -6.10 1.14 -16.78
C LYS A 81 -5.66 2.21 -15.79
N TYR A 82 -6.27 2.22 -14.61
CA TYR A 82 -5.90 3.14 -13.53
C TYR A 82 -4.70 2.58 -12.77
N PHE A 83 -3.72 3.45 -12.52
CA PHE A 83 -2.51 3.12 -11.77
C PHE A 83 -2.43 3.98 -10.51
N THR A 84 -2.61 3.35 -9.36
CA THR A 84 -2.45 3.98 -8.04
C THR A 84 -0.98 4.36 -7.82
N THR A 85 -0.77 5.60 -7.42
CA THR A 85 0.53 6.17 -7.05
C THR A 85 0.63 6.50 -5.58
N LYS A 86 -0.47 6.85 -4.92
CA LYS A 86 -0.55 7.00 -3.47
C LYS A 86 -1.90 6.53 -2.98
N THR A 87 -1.93 5.88 -1.82
CA THR A 87 -3.17 5.49 -1.15
C THR A 87 -2.91 5.37 0.36
N VAL A 88 -3.97 5.18 1.13
CA VAL A 88 -3.89 4.86 2.56
C VAL A 88 -4.52 3.50 2.78
N ILE A 89 -3.81 2.64 3.50
CA ILE A 89 -4.43 1.46 4.10
C ILE A 89 -4.80 1.75 5.54
N THR A 90 -5.90 1.18 6.00
CA THR A 90 -6.33 1.20 7.39
C THR A 90 -6.64 -0.21 7.85
N TYR A 91 -6.21 -0.57 9.05
CA TYR A 91 -6.54 -1.85 9.66
C TYR A 91 -6.75 -1.71 11.16
N THR A 92 -7.57 -2.58 11.71
CA THR A 92 -7.84 -2.61 13.14
C THR A 92 -6.93 -3.63 13.81
N LEU A 93 -6.26 -3.24 14.89
CA LEU A 93 -5.49 -4.17 15.69
C LEU A 93 -6.43 -5.21 16.33
N ASN A 94 -5.98 -6.46 16.38
CA ASN A 94 -6.68 -7.51 17.13
C ASN A 94 -6.56 -7.33 18.65
N GLU A 95 -5.72 -6.40 19.11
CA GLU A 95 -5.50 -6.05 20.50
C GLU A 95 -6.13 -4.67 20.81
N ARG A 96 -6.59 -4.48 22.06
CA ARG A 96 -7.20 -3.21 22.49
C ARG A 96 -6.15 -2.10 22.57
N CYS A 97 -6.59 -0.85 22.44
CA CYS A 97 -5.76 0.32 22.72
C CYS A 97 -5.46 0.39 24.22
N LEU A 98 -4.39 -0.25 24.70
CA LEU A 98 -4.08 -0.25 26.14
C LEU A 98 -3.59 1.12 26.63
N ASP A 99 -3.06 1.96 25.73
CA ASP A 99 -2.36 3.20 26.09
C ASP A 99 -3.22 4.48 25.95
N LYS A 100 -4.48 4.37 25.51
CA LYS A 100 -5.40 5.51 25.41
C LYS A 100 -6.52 5.40 26.44
N ILE A 101 -6.34 6.06 27.58
CA ILE A 101 -7.26 6.04 28.74
C ILE A 101 -8.71 6.37 28.35
N GLU A 102 -8.93 7.21 27.34
CA GLU A 102 -10.26 7.63 26.89
C GLU A 102 -10.97 6.67 25.93
N TYR A 103 -10.27 5.69 25.35
CA TYR A 103 -10.83 4.80 24.33
C TYR A 103 -10.54 3.32 24.63
N GLN A 104 -11.55 2.62 25.16
CA GLN A 104 -11.47 1.20 25.52
C GLN A 104 -11.72 0.23 24.33
N GLY A 105 -11.82 0.75 23.11
CA GLY A 105 -12.08 -0.02 21.90
C GLY A 105 -10.81 -0.52 21.19
N PHE A 106 -10.99 -0.95 19.95
CA PHE A 106 -9.88 -1.33 19.06
C PHE A 106 -9.36 -0.12 18.27
N CYS A 107 -8.04 -0.05 18.12
CA CYS A 107 -7.38 1.03 17.39
C CYS A 107 -7.30 0.66 15.92
N SER A 108 -7.77 1.58 15.07
CA SER A 108 -7.49 1.59 13.65
C SER A 108 -6.16 2.32 13.43
N ILE A 109 -5.24 1.63 12.78
CA ILE A 109 -3.96 2.17 12.33
C ILE A 109 -4.07 2.41 10.85
N SER A 110 -3.71 3.62 10.42
CA SER A 110 -3.58 3.99 9.02
C SER A 110 -2.11 4.08 8.62
N VAL A 111 -1.80 3.77 7.36
CA VAL A 111 -0.46 3.84 6.77
C VAL A 111 -0.56 4.36 5.34
N VAL A 112 0.28 5.32 4.99
CA VAL A 112 0.40 5.82 3.61
C VAL A 112 1.31 4.90 2.81
N LEU A 113 0.84 4.50 1.64
CA LEU A 113 1.61 3.82 0.61
C LEU A 113 1.89 4.80 -0.53
N ASP A 114 3.16 5.02 -0.87
CA ASP A 114 3.57 5.89 -1.98
C ASP A 114 4.44 5.13 -2.99
N PHE A 115 3.91 4.99 -4.20
CA PHE A 115 4.49 4.30 -5.35
C PHE A 115 4.90 5.27 -6.47
N SER A 116 4.90 6.59 -6.22
CA SER A 116 5.19 7.60 -7.25
C SER A 116 6.66 7.63 -7.68
N GLY A 117 7.57 7.24 -6.79
CA GLY A 117 9.01 7.17 -7.04
C GLY A 117 9.44 5.94 -7.82
N ASP A 118 10.71 5.55 -7.63
CA ASP A 118 11.30 4.34 -8.23
C ASP A 118 11.30 3.15 -7.26
N LYS A 119 10.96 3.39 -5.99
CA LYS A 119 10.82 2.39 -4.93
C LYS A 119 9.55 2.69 -4.13
N PRO A 120 8.88 1.67 -3.57
CA PRO A 120 7.75 1.90 -2.69
C PRO A 120 8.22 2.56 -1.40
N ILE A 121 7.46 3.54 -0.92
CA ILE A 121 7.65 4.17 0.39
C ILE A 121 6.41 3.87 1.23
N ILE A 122 6.64 3.40 2.44
CA ILE A 122 5.59 3.07 3.40
C ILE A 122 5.82 3.94 4.64
N SER A 123 4.79 4.65 5.07
CA SER A 123 4.92 5.51 6.24
C SER A 123 4.95 4.74 7.56
N ASN A 124 5.25 5.45 8.66
CA ASN A 124 4.83 5.02 9.98
C ASN A 124 3.30 4.88 10.06
N GLY A 125 2.85 4.06 11.02
CA GLY A 125 1.44 4.00 11.39
C GLY A 125 1.02 5.25 12.16
N PHE A 126 -0.22 5.67 11.94
CA PHE A 126 -0.84 6.78 12.66
C PHE A 126 -2.27 6.43 13.06
N ILE A 127 -2.71 6.97 14.20
CA ILE A 127 -3.99 6.65 14.84
C ILE A 127 -4.74 7.96 15.11
N PRO A 128 -6.03 8.07 14.72
CA PRO A 128 -6.85 9.24 15.00
C PRO A 128 -7.10 9.44 16.51
N ASN A 129 -7.77 10.51 16.91
CA ASN A 129 -8.05 10.79 18.32
C ASN A 129 -8.99 9.74 18.90
N SER A 130 -10.13 9.52 18.24
CA SER A 130 -11.16 8.55 18.63
C SER A 130 -10.73 7.09 18.45
N GLY A 131 -9.47 6.82 18.07
CA GLY A 131 -8.92 5.47 17.93
C GLY A 131 -9.43 4.68 16.72
N ASN A 132 -10.72 4.76 16.40
CA ASN A 132 -11.40 4.07 15.30
C ASN A 132 -12.10 5.01 14.31
N SER A 133 -11.83 6.32 14.36
CA SER A 133 -12.38 7.25 13.38
C SER A 133 -11.94 6.85 11.97
N VAL A 134 -12.81 7.05 10.99
CA VAL A 134 -12.51 6.79 9.58
C VAL A 134 -11.94 8.05 8.92
N ILE A 135 -11.20 7.85 7.83
CA ILE A 135 -10.68 8.95 7.01
C ILE A 135 -11.87 9.59 6.29
N ASP A 136 -12.03 10.90 6.48
CA ASP A 136 -13.05 11.73 5.84
C ASP A 136 -12.59 12.10 4.41
N TRP A 137 -11.38 12.65 4.29
CA TRP A 137 -10.77 12.98 3.00
C TRP A 137 -9.25 13.05 3.07
N VAL A 138 -8.62 12.97 1.89
CA VAL A 138 -7.18 13.14 1.71
C VAL A 138 -6.89 14.14 0.58
N SER A 139 -6.17 15.21 0.92
CA SER A 139 -5.63 16.13 -0.08
C SER A 139 -4.24 15.70 -0.50
N TRP A 140 -4.14 15.04 -1.65
CA TRP A 140 -2.86 14.61 -2.22
C TRP A 140 -2.10 15.74 -2.90
N GLY A 141 -0.84 15.90 -2.54
CA GLY A 141 0.13 16.70 -3.27
C GLY A 141 1.22 15.83 -3.89
N LYS A 142 2.11 16.45 -4.66
CA LYS A 142 3.19 15.72 -5.35
C LYS A 142 4.15 15.01 -4.38
N ALA A 143 4.49 15.67 -3.27
CA ALA A 143 5.47 15.19 -2.28
C ALA A 143 4.91 15.11 -0.85
N ASN A 144 3.63 15.45 -0.68
CA ASN A 144 2.97 15.53 0.62
C ASN A 144 1.49 15.15 0.51
N ALA A 145 0.83 14.99 1.66
CA ALA A 145 -0.62 14.90 1.73
C ALA A 145 -1.13 15.46 3.06
N ILE A 146 -2.38 15.92 3.08
CA ILE A 146 -3.12 16.20 4.31
C ILE A 146 -4.23 15.16 4.41
N ILE A 147 -4.26 14.44 5.53
CA ILE A 147 -5.22 13.37 5.81
C ILE A 147 -6.07 13.82 6.98
N VAL A 148 -7.39 13.80 6.80
CA VAL A 148 -8.35 14.25 7.81
C VAL A 148 -9.31 13.13 8.14
N PHE A 149 -9.55 12.93 9.43
CA PHE A 149 -10.51 11.97 9.96
C PHE A 149 -11.80 12.68 10.38
N GLU A 150 -12.91 11.92 10.44
CA GLU A 150 -14.21 12.44 10.86
C GLU A 150 -14.20 13.04 12.27
N ASP A 151 -13.31 12.56 13.16
CA ASP A 151 -13.10 13.12 14.50
C ASP A 151 -12.33 14.46 14.51
N GLY A 152 -12.05 15.01 13.33
CA GLY A 152 -11.33 16.26 13.14
C GLY A 152 -9.81 16.15 13.32
N SER A 153 -9.27 14.96 13.62
CA SER A 153 -7.82 14.77 13.66
C SER A 153 -7.21 14.92 12.26
N LYS A 154 -6.05 15.61 12.21
CA LYS A 154 -5.38 15.96 10.97
C LYS A 154 -3.94 15.50 11.00
N PHE A 155 -3.50 14.94 9.88
CA PHE A 155 -2.15 14.43 9.71
C PHE A 155 -1.56 14.96 8.42
N LYS A 156 -0.24 15.13 8.42
CA LYS A 156 0.53 15.51 7.25
C LYS A 156 1.49 14.39 6.90
N TYR A 157 1.38 13.88 5.68
CA TYR A 157 2.38 13.02 5.07
C TYR A 157 3.44 13.88 4.37
N MET A 158 4.71 13.55 4.56
CA MET A 158 5.82 14.13 3.79
C MET A 158 7.01 13.16 3.79
N ASN A 159 7.56 12.86 2.61
CA ASN A 159 8.78 12.06 2.44
C ASN A 159 8.80 10.72 3.22
N GLY A 160 7.68 9.98 3.21
CA GLY A 160 7.61 8.69 3.90
C GLY A 160 7.32 8.76 5.39
N HIS A 161 7.03 9.94 5.94
CA HIS A 161 6.65 10.10 7.34
C HIS A 161 5.30 10.79 7.48
N VAL A 162 4.52 10.37 8.47
CA VAL A 162 3.23 10.98 8.81
C VAL A 162 3.31 11.55 10.21
N GLU A 163 3.01 12.84 10.32
CA GLU A 163 3.00 13.58 11.58
C GLU A 163 1.61 14.16 11.84
N ARG A 164 1.27 14.27 13.12
CA ARG A 164 0.05 14.94 13.55
C ARG A 164 0.18 16.45 13.36
N VAL A 165 -0.83 17.07 12.78
CA VAL A 165 -0.93 18.53 12.71
C VAL A 165 -1.55 19.02 14.01
N ILE A 166 -0.70 19.53 14.91
CA ILE A 166 -1.14 20.19 16.15
C ILE A 166 -1.37 21.66 15.81
N LYS A 167 -2.56 22.18 16.15
CA LYS A 167 -2.84 23.62 16.10
C LYS A 167 -2.33 24.31 17.35
#